data_AF-A0A2K2FGL4-F1
#
_entry.id   AF-A0A2K2FGL4-F1
#
_cell.length_a   1.000
_cell.length_b   1.000
_cell.length_c   1.000
_cell.angle_alpha   90.00
_cell.angle_beta   90.00
_cell.angle_gamma   90.00
#
_symmetry.space_group_name_H-M   'P 1'
#
loop_
_entity.id
_entity.type
_entity.pdbx_description
1 polymer ?
#
loop_
_entity_poly.entity_id
_entity_poly.type
_entity_poly.pdbx_seq_one_letter_code
_entity_poly.pdbx_strand_id
1 'polypeptide(L)' 'MQCPYCGKEMRYGVIQSPHEISWKPEKGKIFASSQFSKGAIILSEFSFLKGSCVEAYCCDDCMKIIIDYGDRKISE' A
#
# COMPACT_ATOMS: atom_id res chain seq x y z
N MET A 1 -10.90 -3.78 -10.42
CA MET A 1 -10.94 -2.33 -10.16
C MET A 1 -10.90 -1.59 -11.50
N GLN A 2 -11.62 -0.47 -11.65
CA GLN A 2 -11.47 0.42 -12.81
C GLN A 2 -10.48 1.54 -12.48
N CYS A 3 -9.61 1.88 -13.44
CA CYS A 3 -8.64 2.96 -13.27
C CYS A 3 -9.37 4.30 -13.15
N PRO A 4 -9.19 5.06 -12.06
CA PRO A 4 -9.86 6.35 -11.87
C PRO A 4 -9.35 7.44 -12.84
N TYR A 5 -8.27 7.18 -13.57
CA TYR A 5 -7.68 8.13 -14.53
C TYR A 5 -8.12 7.89 -15.96
N CYS A 6 -8.30 6.64 -16.39
CA CYS A 6 -8.63 6.31 -17.78
C CYS A 6 -9.88 5.41 -17.94
N GLY A 7 -10.50 4.97 -16.84
CA GLY A 7 -11.70 4.13 -16.85
C GLY A 7 -11.50 2.65 -17.21
N LYS A 8 -10.30 2.27 -17.68
CA LYS A 8 -10.00 0.89 -18.09
C LYS A 8 -9.88 -0.07 -16.91
N GLU A 9 -10.12 -1.35 -17.16
CA GLU A 9 -9.90 -2.40 -16.16
C GLU A 9 -8.42 -2.47 -15.74
N MET A 10 -8.19 -2.65 -14.44
CA MET A 10 -6.85 -2.77 -13.86
C MET A 10 -6.52 -4.22 -13.52
N ARG A 11 -5.25 -4.59 -13.68
CA ARG A 11 -4.75 -5.91 -13.27
C ARG A 11 -4.53 -5.94 -11.76
N TYR A 12 -5.03 -6.98 -11.10
CA TYR A 12 -4.75 -7.26 -9.69
C TYR A 12 -3.29 -7.72 -9.49
N GLY A 13 -2.71 -7.35 -8.36
CA GLY A 13 -1.41 -7.80 -7.90
C GLY A 13 -1.18 -7.49 -6.42
N VAL A 14 0.05 -7.69 -5.97
CA VAL A 14 0.46 -7.40 -4.60
C VAL A 14 1.82 -6.71 -4.56
N ILE A 15 2.03 -5.88 -3.55
CA ILE A 15 3.35 -5.37 -3.17
C ILE A 15 3.79 -6.13 -1.92
N GLN A 16 4.96 -6.76 -1.98
CA GLN A 16 5.50 -7.59 -0.90
C GLN A 16 6.85 -7.06 -0.42
N SER A 17 7.07 -7.17 0.88
CA SER A 17 8.29 -6.75 1.55
C SER A 17 8.55 -7.61 2.79
N PRO A 18 9.82 -7.92 3.12
CA PRO A 18 10.17 -8.52 4.40
C PRO A 18 10.00 -7.55 5.59
N HIS A 19 9.70 -6.27 5.34
CA HIS A 19 9.46 -5.23 6.34
C HIS A 19 8.08 -4.59 6.16
N GLU A 20 7.61 -3.85 7.16
CA GLU A 20 6.37 -3.04 7.10
C GLU A 20 6.28 -2.23 5.82
N ILE A 21 5.10 -2.25 5.19
CA ILE A 21 4.77 -1.39 4.06
C ILE A 21 3.90 -0.26 4.59
N SER A 22 4.42 0.97 4.52
CA SER A 22 3.71 2.17 5.00
C SER A 22 3.84 3.31 3.99
N TRP A 23 2.76 4.06 3.78
CA TRP A 23 2.82 5.35 3.12
C TRP A 23 3.20 6.43 4.14
N LYS A 24 4.14 7.30 3.79
CA LYS A 24 4.59 8.41 4.64
C LYS A 24 4.55 9.71 3.84
N PRO A 25 4.04 10.82 4.41
CA PRO A 25 3.93 12.11 3.71
C PRO A 25 5.30 12.72 3.40
N GLU A 26 6.32 12.35 4.16
CA GLU A 26 7.70 12.77 3.94
C GLU A 26 8.62 11.55 3.93
N LYS A 27 9.71 11.62 3.16
CA LYS A 27 10.78 10.62 3.25
C LYS A 27 11.36 10.68 4.67
N GLY A 28 11.11 9.65 5.47
CA GLY A 28 11.69 9.57 6.81
C GLY A 28 13.22 9.65 6.73
N LYS A 29 13.84 10.39 7.65
CA LYS A 29 15.27 10.17 7.95
C LYS A 29 15.41 8.69 8.31
N ILE A 30 16.46 8.04 7.80
CA ILE A 30 16.69 6.57 7.80
C ILE A 30 16.58 5.90 9.20
N PHE A 31 16.47 6.69 10.29
CA PHE A 31 16.40 6.24 11.68
C PHE A 31 15.18 6.74 12.48
N ALA A 32 14.20 7.40 11.87
CA ALA A 32 12.98 7.81 12.57
C ALA A 32 11.88 6.74 12.40
N SER A 33 11.49 6.10 13.51
CA SER A 33 10.42 5.10 13.52
C SER A 33 9.10 5.68 13.01
N SER A 34 8.26 4.84 12.39
CA SER A 34 6.94 5.20 11.84
C SER A 34 6.00 5.84 12.89
N GLN A 35 6.29 5.66 14.18
CA GLN A 35 5.59 6.30 15.29
C GLN A 35 5.79 7.82 15.37
N PHE A 36 6.82 8.39 14.71
CA PHE A 36 7.11 9.84 14.78
C PHE A 36 6.70 10.64 13.55
N SER A 37 6.33 10.00 12.44
CA SER A 37 5.78 10.70 11.28
C SER A 37 4.27 10.87 11.45
N LYS A 38 3.84 12.01 12.00
CA LYS A 38 2.41 12.40 12.02
C LYS A 38 1.84 12.22 10.61
N GLY A 39 0.81 11.37 10.47
CA GLY A 39 0.12 11.12 9.20
C GLY A 39 0.64 9.94 8.36
N ALA A 40 1.47 9.05 8.91
CA ALA A 40 1.77 7.78 8.24
C ALA A 40 0.54 6.86 8.17
N ILE A 41 0.43 6.10 7.08
CA ILE A 41 -0.62 5.11 6.86
C ILE A 41 0.05 3.74 6.73
N ILE A 42 -0.27 2.82 7.62
CA ILE A 42 0.19 1.43 7.53
C ILE A 42 -0.66 0.74 6.45
N LEU A 43 0.00 0.25 5.40
CA LEU A 43 -0.67 -0.41 4.26
C LEU A 43 -0.77 -1.93 4.45
N SER A 44 0.12 -2.50 5.27
CA SER A 44 0.09 -3.91 5.66
C SER A 44 0.81 -4.07 6.99
N GLU A 45 0.16 -4.75 7.93
CA GLU A 45 0.79 -5.09 9.20
C GLU A 45 1.98 -6.03 8.98
N PHE A 46 2.98 -5.91 9.85
CA PHE A 46 4.16 -6.75 9.78
C PHE A 46 3.92 -8.10 10.46
N SER A 47 4.06 -9.19 9.71
CA SER A 47 4.15 -10.55 10.27
C SER A 47 5.59 -11.05 10.18
N PHE A 48 6.20 -11.36 11.33
CA PHE A 48 7.55 -11.94 11.39
C PHE A 48 7.70 -13.24 10.57
N LEU A 49 6.60 -13.97 10.33
CA LEU A 49 6.62 -15.25 9.61
C LEU A 49 6.33 -15.11 8.11
N LYS A 50 5.59 -14.07 7.70
CA LYS A 50 5.07 -13.93 6.32
C LYS A 50 5.51 -12.64 5.62
N GLY A 51 6.22 -11.76 6.31
CA GLY A 51 6.50 -10.40 5.85
C GLY A 51 5.23 -9.54 5.83
N SER A 52 5.27 -8.48 5.02
CA SER A 52 4.13 -7.61 4.74
C SER A 52 3.74 -7.73 3.26
N CYS A 53 2.43 -7.72 3.02
CA CYS A 53 1.83 -7.85 1.70
C CYS A 53 0.58 -6.97 1.62
N VAL A 54 0.49 -6.10 0.62
CA VAL A 54 -0.68 -5.26 0.36
C VAL A 54 -1.22 -5.51 -1.04
N GLU A 55 -2.54 -5.60 -1.17
CA GLU A 55 -3.25 -5.69 -2.45
C GLU A 55 -3.06 -4.39 -3.23
N ALA A 56 -2.82 -4.52 -4.54
CA ALA A 56 -2.61 -3.37 -5.41
C ALA A 56 -3.16 -3.64 -6.81
N TYR A 57 -3.47 -2.58 -7.53
CA TYR A 57 -4.00 -2.66 -8.89
C TYR A 57 -3.11 -1.88 -9.85
N CYS A 58 -2.65 -2.52 -10.91
CA CYS A 58 -1.82 -1.93 -11.95
C CYS A 58 -2.67 -1.56 -13.17
N CYS A 59 -2.65 -0.29 -13.57
CA CYS A 59 -3.14 0.14 -14.87
C CYS A 59 -1.96 0.28 -15.83
N ASP A 60 -1.85 -0.62 -16.79
CA ASP A 60 -0.73 -0.63 -17.74
C ASP A 60 -0.78 0.58 -18.70
N ASP A 61 -1.97 1.07 -19.03
CA ASP A 61 -2.14 2.25 -19.89
C ASP A 61 -1.66 3.55 -19.22
N CYS A 62 -1.94 3.70 -17.93
CA CYS A 62 -1.59 4.91 -17.17
C CYS A 62 -0.24 4.80 -16.47
N MET A 63 0.36 3.60 -16.46
CA MET A 63 1.55 3.22 -15.69
C MET A 63 1.42 3.62 -14.20
N LYS A 64 0.26 3.32 -13.61
CA LYS A 64 -0.07 3.66 -12.22
C LYS A 64 -0.40 2.40 -11.44
N ILE A 65 0.09 2.36 -10.20
CA ILE A 65 -0.31 1.39 -9.19
C ILE A 65 -1.18 2.12 -8.17
N ILE A 66 -2.33 1.54 -7.86
CA ILE A 66 -3.28 2.06 -6.87
C ILE A 66 -3.38 1.06 -5.73
N ILE A 67 -3.36 1.60 -4.52
CA ILE A 67 -3.56 0.87 -3.26
C ILE A 67 -4.68 1.60 -2.54
N ASP A 68 -5.77 0.90 -2.31
CA ASP A 68 -6.87 1.42 -1.51
C ASP A 68 -6.49 1.24 -0.03
N TYR A 69 -6.16 2.35 0.64
CA TYR A 69 -5.79 2.34 2.06
C TYR A 69 -7.01 2.48 2.99
N GLY A 70 -8.10 3.00 2.44
CA GLY A 70 -9.35 3.23 3.15
C GLY A 70 -10.44 2.35 2.59
N ASP A 71 -10.63 1.17 3.18
CA ASP A 71 -11.94 0.62 3.46
C ASP A 71 -11.79 -0.58 4.41
N ARG A 72 -12.59 -0.56 5.47
CA ARG A 72 -12.61 -1.58 6.54
C ARG A 72 -12.94 -2.93 5.92
N LYS A 73 -11.97 -3.83 5.78
CA LYS A 73 -12.30 -5.27 5.79
C LYS A 73 -12.82 -5.57 7.20
N ILE A 74 -14.15 -5.57 7.37
CA ILE A 74 -14.80 -6.31 8.44
C ILE A 74 -14.36 -7.76 8.21
N SER A 75 -13.41 -8.23 9.00
CA SER A 75 -13.14 -9.65 9.14
C SER A 75 -14.34 -10.28 9.83
N GLU A 76 -15.02 -11.20 9.16
CA GLU A 76 -15.84 -12.24 9.82
C GLU A 76 -14.96 -13.13 10.70
#